data_AF-A0AAW5LJG7-F1
#
_entry.id   AF-A0AAW5LJG7-F1
#
_cell.length_a   1.000
_cell.length_b   1.000
_cell.length_c   1.000
_cell.angle_alpha   90.00
_cell.angle_beta   90.00
_cell.angle_gamma   90.00
#
_symmetry.space_group_name_H-M   'P 1'
#
loop_
_entity.id
_entity.type
_entity.pdbx_description
1 polymer ?
#
loop_
_entity_poly.entity_id
_entity_poly.type
_entity_poly.pdbx_seq_one_letter_code
_entity_poly.pdbx_strand_id
1 'polypeptide(L)'
;MNRYITRGIANNLPINLQHQLWQLVSEREQELNKDNTLVDYFHIFQFNTHHKQERPEYVKIHKANYSKVININKVYIIREDDVDLSYYVMLLPEEY
;
A
#
# COMPACT_ATOMS: atom_id res chain seq x y z
N MET A 1 -9.83 6.19 10.11
CA MET A 1 -9.24 4.97 10.70
C MET A 1 -7.82 5.24 11.14
N ASN A 2 -7.37 4.52 12.17
CA ASN A 2 -5.99 4.60 12.65
C ASN A 2 -5.04 3.96 11.63
N ARG A 3 -3.82 4.50 11.51
CA ARG A 3 -2.79 4.04 10.58
C ARG A 3 -1.52 3.71 11.35
N TYR A 4 -1.02 2.51 11.18
CA TYR A 4 0.17 2.00 11.83
C TYR A 4 1.20 1.57 10.78
N ILE A 5 2.47 1.62 11.18
CA ILE A 5 3.59 1.13 10.37
C ILE A 5 4.40 0.16 11.21
N THR A 6 4.92 -0.90 10.59
CA THR A 6 5.87 -1.79 11.25
C THR A 6 7.25 -1.16 11.38
N ARG A 7 8.10 -1.76 12.22
CA ARG A 7 9.50 -1.35 12.36
C ARG A 7 10.27 -1.54 11.06
N GLY A 8 9.97 -2.60 10.30
CA GLY A 8 10.55 -2.83 8.98
C GLY A 8 10.29 -1.66 8.03
N ILE A 9 9.05 -1.18 7.97
CA ILE A 9 8.68 -0.03 7.15
C ILE A 9 9.33 1.26 7.63
N ALA A 10 9.31 1.53 8.94
CA ALA A 10 9.90 2.74 9.50
C ALA A 10 11.40 2.88 9.18
N ASN A 11 12.12 1.75 9.11
CA ASN A 11 13.56 1.73 8.83
C ASN A 11 13.90 1.70 7.33
N ASN A 12 13.06 1.08 6.49
CA ASN A 12 13.41 0.80 5.09
C ASN A 12 12.66 1.68 4.08
N LEU A 13 11.50 2.25 4.44
CA LEU A 13 10.71 3.10 3.55
C LEU A 13 10.86 4.57 3.97
N PRO A 14 11.38 5.45 3.08
CA PRO A 14 11.42 6.88 3.35
C PRO A 14 10.04 7.45 3.73
N ILE A 15 10.02 8.36 4.72
CA ILE A 15 8.77 8.95 5.24
C ILE A 15 7.92 9.60 4.15
N ASN A 16 8.54 10.19 3.13
CA ASN A 16 7.83 10.78 2.00
C ASN A 16 7.06 9.74 1.18
N LEU A 17 7.63 8.53 1.00
CA LEU A 17 6.95 7.43 0.32
C LEU A 17 5.86 6.83 1.20
N GLN A 18 6.09 6.70 2.51
CA GLN A 18 5.05 6.29 3.45
C GLN A 18 3.81 7.18 3.33
N HIS A 19 3.99 8.51 3.35
CA HIS A 19 2.90 9.46 3.15
C HIS A 19 2.20 9.31 1.79
N GLN A 20 2.97 9.16 0.70
CA GLN A 20 2.40 8.95 -0.63
C GLN A 20 1.52 7.69 -0.70
N LEU A 21 1.96 6.58 -0.11
CA LEU A 21 1.15 5.35 -0.09
C LEU A 21 -0.14 5.53 0.71
N TRP A 22 -0.07 6.23 1.84
CA TRP A 22 -1.26 6.54 2.62
C TRP A 22 -2.25 7.44 1.88
N GLN A 23 -1.77 8.37 1.05
CA GLN A 23 -2.64 9.16 0.18
C GLN A 23 -3.34 8.28 -0.86
N LEU A 24 -2.60 7.40 -1.54
CA LEU A 24 -3.16 6.50 -2.56
C LEU A 24 -4.24 5.57 -2.00
N VAL A 25 -4.04 5.02 -0.79
CA VAL A 25 -5.07 4.22 -0.11
C VAL A 25 -6.29 5.08 0.20
N SER A 26 -6.09 6.27 0.74
CA SER A 26 -7.19 7.18 1.10
C SER A 26 -8.00 7.63 -0.13
N GLU A 27 -7.34 7.90 -1.25
CA GLU A 27 -7.99 8.25 -2.52
C GLU A 27 -8.82 7.08 -3.05
N ARG A 28 -8.25 5.86 -3.04
CA ARG A 28 -8.96 4.65 -3.48
C ARG A 28 -10.16 4.34 -2.59
N GLU A 29 -10.05 4.50 -1.27
CA GLU A 29 -11.19 4.36 -0.37
C GLU A 29 -12.30 5.36 -0.70
N GLN A 30 -11.96 6.61 -1.02
CA GLN A 30 -12.95 7.61 -1.43
C GLN A 30 -13.61 7.30 -2.78
N GLU A 31 -12.87 6.71 -3.73
CA GLU A 31 -13.41 6.21 -4.99
C GLU A 31 -14.40 5.05 -4.75
N LEU A 32 -14.02 4.05 -3.95
CA LEU A 32 -14.83 2.87 -3.67
C LEU A 32 -16.11 3.19 -2.85
N ASN A 33 -16.03 4.11 -1.90
CA ASN A 33 -17.19 4.57 -1.14
C ASN A 33 -18.25 5.27 -2.02
N LYS A 34 -17.85 5.88 -3.15
CA LYS A 34 -18.80 6.49 -4.10
C LYS A 34 -19.50 5.46 -4.97
N ASP A 35 -18.80 4.37 -5.29
CA ASP A 35 -19.30 3.29 -6.15
C ASP A 35 -20.00 2.16 -5.35
N ASN A 36 -20.14 2.32 -4.03
CA ASN A 36 -20.70 1.34 -3.09
C ASN A 36 -20.06 -0.06 -3.23
N THR A 37 -18.80 -0.09 -3.67
CA THR A 37 -18.03 -1.31 -3.90
C THR A 37 -17.29 -1.69 -2.62
N LEU A 38 -17.16 -3.00 -2.35
CA LEU A 38 -16.43 -3.53 -1.20
C LEU A 38 -15.01 -2.94 -1.14
N VAL A 39 -14.65 -2.37 0.01
CA VAL A 39 -13.31 -1.84 0.23
C VAL A 39 -12.32 -3.00 0.26
N ASP A 40 -11.35 -2.98 -0.66
CA ASP A 40 -10.26 -3.96 -0.69
C ASP A 40 -9.54 -3.97 0.67
N TYR A 41 -9.53 -5.11 1.37
CA TYR A 41 -8.85 -5.25 2.66
C TYR A 41 -7.32 -5.31 2.51
N PHE A 42 -6.82 -5.54 1.30
CA PHE A 42 -5.40 -5.77 1.04
C PHE A 42 -4.89 -4.97 -0.15
N HIS A 43 -3.92 -4.09 0.09
CA HIS A 43 -3.27 -3.29 -0.93
C HIS A 43 -1.79 -3.69 -1.07
N ILE A 44 -1.39 -3.99 -2.30
CA ILE A 44 -0.02 -4.37 -2.63
C ILE A 44 0.61 -3.25 -3.47
N PHE A 45 1.73 -2.70 -3.00
CA PHE A 45 2.52 -1.72 -3.72
C PHE A 45 3.88 -2.30 -4.06
N GLN A 46 4.32 -2.14 -5.31
CA GLN A 46 5.60 -2.66 -5.78
C GLN A 46 6.49 -1.52 -6.32
N PHE A 47 7.73 -1.44 -5.84
CA PHE A 47 8.73 -0.43 -6.18
C PHE A 47 9.92 -1.11 -6.87
N ASN A 48 9.91 -1.11 -8.20
CA ASN A 48 11.02 -1.38 -9.13
C ASN A 48 10.44 -2.07 -10.37
N THR A 49 10.58 -1.41 -11.51
CA THR A 49 10.04 -1.82 -12.80
C THR A 49 11.11 -2.50 -13.64
N HIS A 50 11.23 -3.83 -13.60
CA HIS A 50 11.86 -4.60 -14.69
C HIS A 50 11.13 -5.98 -14.88
N HIS A 51 10.17 -6.03 -15.84
CA HIS A 51 9.62 -7.14 -16.70
C HIS A 51 9.36 -8.57 -16.11
N LYS A 52 8.28 -9.37 -16.38
CA LYS A 52 7.32 -9.60 -17.51
C LYS A 52 6.10 -10.51 -17.10
N GLN A 53 4.92 -10.32 -17.74
CA GLN A 53 3.86 -11.26 -18.28
C GLN A 53 3.23 -12.38 -17.38
N GLU A 54 1.93 -12.79 -17.35
CA GLU A 54 0.65 -12.60 -18.08
C GLU A 54 -0.48 -12.11 -17.12
N ARG A 55 -1.45 -11.34 -17.64
CA ARG A 55 -2.64 -10.67 -17.02
C ARG A 55 -3.07 -11.04 -15.57
N PRO A 56 -3.44 -10.00 -14.78
CA PRO A 56 -4.72 -9.96 -14.07
C PRO A 56 -5.56 -8.71 -14.40
N GLU A 57 -6.85 -8.72 -14.03
CA GLU A 57 -7.93 -7.87 -14.58
C GLU A 57 -7.89 -6.38 -14.18
N TYR A 58 -7.09 -5.98 -13.19
CA TYR A 58 -6.88 -4.56 -12.85
C TYR A 58 -5.55 -4.31 -12.12
N VAL A 59 -4.66 -3.50 -12.72
CA VAL A 59 -3.39 -3.05 -12.09
C VAL A 59 -3.25 -1.53 -12.25
N LYS A 60 -3.37 -0.75 -11.16
CA LYS A 60 -3.18 0.72 -11.17
C LYS A 60 -1.73 1.04 -10.80
N ILE A 61 -0.86 1.16 -11.80
CA ILE A 61 0.57 1.46 -11.63
C ILE A 61 0.75 2.96 -11.33
N HIS A 62 1.17 3.31 -10.11
CA HIS A 62 1.59 4.66 -9.77
C HIS A 62 3.10 4.79 -9.90
N LYS A 63 3.56 5.57 -10.89
CA LYS A 63 4.98 5.88 -11.06
C LYS A 63 5.35 7.06 -10.16
N ALA A 64 6.01 6.79 -9.03
CA ALA A 64 6.72 7.80 -8.27
C ALA A 64 8.18 7.88 -8.78
N ASN A 65 8.59 9.04 -9.32
CA ASN A 65 9.99 9.29 -9.68
C ASN A 65 10.80 9.50 -8.39
N TYR A 66 11.40 8.44 -7.86
CA TYR A 66 12.29 8.52 -6.70
C TYR A 66 13.73 8.20 -7.12
N SER A 67 14.62 9.18 -6.97
CA SER A 67 16.01 9.12 -7.44
C SER A 67 16.97 8.37 -6.50
N LYS A 68 16.48 7.86 -5.36
CA LYS A 68 17.28 7.05 -4.43
C LYS A 68 16.98 5.57 -4.64
N VAL A 69 18.02 4.74 -4.54
CA VAL A 69 17.91 3.28 -4.53
C VAL A 69 17.08 2.88 -3.31
N ILE A 70 15.84 2.49 -3.54
CA ILE A 70 14.98 1.91 -2.52
C ILE A 70 15.26 0.40 -2.54
N ASN A 71 15.77 -0.15 -1.44
CA ASN A 71 16.11 -1.58 -1.33
C ASN A 71 14.89 -2.46 -0.97
N ILE A 72 13.69 -1.89 -1.00
CA ILE A 72 12.42 -2.60 -0.77
C ILE A 72 11.63 -2.62 -2.07
N ASN A 73 11.28 -3.82 -2.51
CA ASN A 73 10.60 -4.03 -3.78
C ASN A 73 9.09 -4.07 -3.63
N LYS A 74 8.56 -4.35 -2.44
CA LYS A 74 7.13 -4.51 -2.21
C LYS A 74 6.75 -4.10 -0.79
N VAL A 75 5.56 -3.51 -0.64
CA VAL A 75 4.97 -3.11 0.63
C VAL A 75 3.50 -3.52 0.61
N TYR A 76 3.02 -4.01 1.76
CA TYR A 76 1.63 -4.34 1.97
C TYR A 76 0.96 -3.31 2.88
N ILE A 77 -0.28 -2.98 2.57
CA ILE A 77 -1.16 -2.21 3.45
C ILE A 77 -2.43 -3.02 3.64
N ILE A 78 -2.65 -3.47 4.87
CA ILE A 78 -3.81 -4.30 5.24
C ILE A 78 -4.76 -3.45 6.05
N ARG A 79 -6.04 -3.54 5.72
CA ARG A 79 -7.14 -3.14 6.60
C ARG A 79 -7.49 -4.32 7.48
N GLU A 80 -7.32 -4.16 8.78
CA GLU A 80 -7.94 -5.03 9.76
C GLU A 80 -9.23 -4.37 10.22
N ASP A 81 -10.33 -5.10 10.06
CA ASP A 81 -11.66 -4.69 10.49
C ASP A 81 -12.13 -5.72 11.54
N ASP A 82 -11.95 -5.38 12.81
CA ASP A 82 -12.48 -6.14 13.94
C ASP A 82 -13.70 -5.41 14.54
N VAL A 83 -14.49 -6.09 15.37
CA VAL A 83 -15.82 -5.66 15.82
C VAL A 83 -15.81 -4.27 16.48
N ASP A 84 -14.70 -3.92 17.14
CA ASP A 84 -14.50 -2.65 17.84
C ASP A 84 -13.35 -1.79 17.27
N LEU A 85 -12.57 -2.32 16.31
CA LEU A 85 -11.31 -1.72 15.87
C LEU A 85 -11.08 -1.92 14.38
N SER A 86 -11.20 -0.84 13.62
CA SER A 86 -10.79 -0.79 12.21
C SER A 86 -9.51 0.03 12.06
N TYR A 87 -8.42 -0.61 11.64
CA TYR A 87 -7.13 0.05 11.44
C TYR A 87 -6.42 -0.43 10.19
N TYR A 88 -5.54 0.43 9.68
CA TYR A 88 -4.62 0.08 8.61
C TYR A 88 -3.23 -0.13 9.16
N VAL A 89 -2.54 -1.17 8.68
CA VAL A 89 -1.13 -1.40 8.95
C VAL A 89 -0.35 -1.49 7.65
N MET A 90 0.76 -0.75 7.57
CA MET A 90 1.77 -0.88 6.51
C MET A 90 2.89 -1.77 7.01
N LEU A 91 3.21 -2.82 6.26
CA LEU A 91 4.23 -3.81 6.61
C LEU A 91 5.03 -4.26 5.38
N LEU A 92 6.22 -4.79 5.64
CA LEU A 92 7.01 -5.47 4.61
C LEU A 92 6.46 -6.89 4.37
N PRO A 93 6.67 -7.48 3.18
CA PRO A 93 6.24 -8.85 2.90
C PRO A 93 6.80 -9.90 3.85
N GLU A 94 7.98 -9.65 4.41
CA GLU A 94 8.64 -10.54 5.36
C GLU A 94 8.05 -10.46 6.78
N GLU A 95 7.20 -9.46 7.05
CA GLU A 95 6.52 -9.24 8.34
C GLU A 95 5.06 -9.72 8.34
N TYR A 96 4.59 -10.30 7.23
CA TYR A 96 3.29 -10.96 7.11
C TYR A 96 3.38 -12.43 7.51
#